data_AF-A0A959P568-F1
#
_entry.id   AF-A0A959P568-F1
#
_cell.length_a   1.000
_cell.length_b   1.000
_cell.length_c   1.000
_cell.angle_alpha   90.00
_cell.angle_beta   90.00
_cell.angle_gamma   90.00
#
_symmetry.space_group_name_H-M   'P 1'
#
loop_
_entity.id
_entity.type
_entity.pdbx_description
1 polymer ?
#
loop_
_entity_poly.entity_id
_entity_poly.type
_entity_poly.pdbx_seq_one_letter_code
_entity_poly.pdbx_strand_id
1 'polypeptide(L)'
;SKGFFEIGGFEVFDPPGFSNIAELVKDVLDSGTQIVTICSTDDKYPEFVPQITKALKSKNENIQIILAGYPKDQIDQHKKSGIDDFIFLGADAMKILTSLHNKLGGQA
;
A
#
# COMPACT_ATOMS: atom_id res chain seq x y z
N SER A 1 -5.57 9.47 -1.06
CA SER A 1 -4.77 8.53 -1.86
C SER A 1 -5.51 8.02 -3.09
N LYS A 2 -6.85 7.82 -3.08
CA LYS A 2 -7.63 7.28 -4.22
C LYS A 2 -7.33 7.93 -5.58
N GLY A 3 -7.47 9.26 -5.65
CA GLY A 3 -7.25 10.00 -6.90
C GLY A 3 -5.87 9.82 -7.53
N PHE A 4 -4.84 9.44 -6.74
CA PHE A 4 -3.50 9.13 -7.26
C PHE A 4 -3.48 7.86 -8.11
N PHE A 5 -4.26 6.85 -7.74
CA PHE A 5 -4.34 5.59 -8.47
C PHE A 5 -5.34 5.68 -9.62
N GLU A 6 -6.43 6.43 -9.43
CA GLU A 6 -7.44 6.67 -10.48
C GLU A 6 -6.83 7.37 -11.71
N ILE A 7 -5.92 8.35 -11.52
CA ILE A 7 -5.21 8.97 -12.66
C ILE A 7 -4.26 8.01 -13.38
N GLY A 8 -3.83 6.94 -12.72
CA GLY A 8 -3.01 5.88 -13.29
C GLY A 8 -3.81 4.81 -14.01
N GLY A 9 -5.15 4.92 -14.06
CA GLY A 9 -6.02 3.90 -14.65
C GLY A 9 -6.23 2.68 -13.76
N PHE A 10 -5.86 2.74 -12.48
CA PHE A 10 -6.10 1.66 -11.52
C PHE A 10 -7.53 1.75 -10.98
N GLU A 11 -8.18 0.60 -10.86
CA GLU A 11 -9.45 0.48 -10.15
C GLU A 11 -9.19 0.50 -8.64
N VAL A 12 -9.78 1.47 -7.94
CA VAL A 12 -9.53 1.68 -6.51
C VAL A 12 -10.71 1.17 -5.70
N PHE A 13 -10.48 0.12 -4.94
CA PHE A 13 -11.41 -0.37 -3.94
C PHE A 13 -11.07 0.27 -2.59
N ASP A 14 -11.98 1.08 -2.07
CA ASP A 14 -11.86 1.69 -0.73
C ASP A 14 -13.00 1.21 0.17
N PRO A 15 -12.82 0.06 0.83
CA PRO A 15 -13.73 -0.38 1.87
C PRO A 15 -13.66 0.57 3.08
N PRO A 16 -14.76 0.74 3.84
CA PRO A 16 -14.75 1.51 5.08
C PRO A 16 -13.72 0.94 6.06
N GLY A 17 -13.03 1.84 6.78
CA GLY A 17 -11.88 1.50 7.61
C GLY A 17 -12.09 0.28 8.51
N PHE A 18 -11.17 -0.67 8.44
CA PHE A 18 -11.24 -1.91 9.20
C PHE A 18 -10.72 -1.73 10.62
N SER A 19 -11.46 -2.27 11.59
CA SER A 19 -11.01 -2.37 12.98
C SER A 19 -10.06 -3.55 13.21
N ASN A 20 -10.00 -4.51 12.27
CA ASN A 20 -9.29 -5.77 12.42
C ASN A 20 -8.40 -6.08 11.21
N ILE A 21 -7.12 -6.36 11.46
CA ILE A 21 -6.12 -6.63 10.41
C ILE A 21 -6.44 -7.92 9.66
N ALA A 22 -7.00 -8.92 10.35
CA ALA A 22 -7.34 -10.20 9.75
C ALA A 22 -8.44 -10.08 8.68
N GLU A 23 -9.42 -9.20 8.91
CA GLU A 23 -10.49 -8.92 7.92
C GLU A 23 -9.92 -8.18 6.72
N LEU A 24 -9.11 -7.15 6.93
CA LEU A 24 -8.43 -6.42 5.85
C LEU A 24 -7.62 -7.37 4.95
N VAL A 25 -6.83 -8.26 5.56
CA VAL A 25 -6.00 -9.21 4.80
C VAL A 25 -6.88 -10.17 4.01
N LYS A 26 -8.00 -10.62 4.58
CA LYS A 26 -8.94 -11.50 3.89
C LYS A 26 -9.59 -10.80 2.70
N ASP A 27 -10.08 -9.57 2.86
CA ASP A 27 -10.69 -8.77 1.81
C ASP A 27 -9.71 -8.50 0.65
N VAL A 28 -8.48 -8.12 0.96
CA VAL A 28 -7.44 -7.92 -0.06
C VAL A 28 -7.19 -9.18 -0.87
N LEU A 29 -7.11 -10.33 -0.20
CA LEU A 29 -6.89 -11.63 -0.84
C LEU A 29 -8.09 -12.08 -1.68
N ASP A 30 -9.31 -11.86 -1.18
CA ASP A 30 -10.57 -12.20 -1.87
C ASP A 30 -10.79 -11.32 -3.11
N SER A 31 -10.47 -10.03 -2.99
CA SER A 31 -10.48 -9.06 -4.08
C SER A 31 -9.42 -9.38 -5.15
N GLY A 32 -8.42 -10.21 -4.84
CA GLY A 32 -7.29 -10.47 -5.74
C GLY A 32 -6.42 -9.24 -5.98
N THR A 33 -6.49 -8.25 -5.09
CA THR A 33 -5.80 -6.97 -5.25
C THR A 33 -4.29 -7.17 -5.09
N GLN A 34 -3.53 -6.66 -6.05
CA GLN A 34 -2.06 -6.75 -6.06
C GLN A 34 -1.38 -5.50 -5.46
N ILE A 35 -2.11 -4.39 -5.27
CA ILE A 35 -1.59 -3.16 -4.66
C ILE A 35 -2.46 -2.78 -3.46
N VAL A 36 -1.86 -2.69 -2.28
CA VAL A 36 -2.53 -2.27 -1.05
C VAL A 36 -1.95 -0.94 -0.59
N THR A 37 -2.81 0.04 -0.36
CA THR A 37 -2.39 1.33 0.20
C THR A 37 -2.88 1.51 1.62
N ILE A 38 -1.97 1.74 2.56
CA ILE A 38 -2.28 2.00 3.96
C ILE A 38 -2.45 3.52 4.15
N CYS A 39 -3.67 3.96 4.41
CA CYS A 39 -4.00 5.33 4.82
C CYS A 39 -4.30 5.37 6.32
N SER A 40 -3.43 5.98 7.12
CA SER A 40 -3.68 6.21 8.55
C SER A 40 -3.01 7.50 9.03
N THR A 41 -2.95 7.69 10.34
CA THR A 41 -2.17 8.77 10.97
C THR A 41 -0.78 8.28 11.34
N ASP A 42 0.20 9.19 11.37
CA ASP A 42 1.61 8.88 11.61
C ASP A 42 1.86 8.13 12.94
N ASP A 43 1.03 8.39 13.95
CA ASP A 43 1.10 7.73 15.27
C ASP A 43 0.72 6.24 15.23
N LYS A 44 -0.11 5.83 14.28
CA LYS A 44 -0.62 4.46 14.18
C LYS A 44 0.25 3.59 13.27
N TYR A 45 1.00 4.17 12.35
CA TYR A 45 1.82 3.40 11.42
C TYR A 45 2.79 2.38 12.05
N PRO A 46 3.56 2.67 13.11
CA PRO A 46 4.53 1.71 13.63
C PRO A 46 3.89 0.45 14.23
N GLU A 47 2.64 0.52 14.67
CA GLU A 47 1.90 -0.63 15.18
C GLU A 47 1.18 -1.41 14.06
N PHE A 48 0.53 -0.69 13.13
CA PHE A 48 -0.29 -1.31 12.08
C PHE A 48 0.54 -1.80 10.88
N VAL A 49 1.51 -1.02 10.41
CA VAL A 49 2.32 -1.33 9.21
C VAL A 49 3.00 -2.70 9.30
N PRO A 50 3.79 -3.04 10.35
CA PRO A 50 4.46 -4.34 10.41
C PRO A 50 3.48 -5.51 10.49
N GLN A 51 2.32 -5.32 11.13
CA GLN A 51 1.31 -6.38 11.24
C GLN A 51 0.61 -6.64 9.90
N ILE A 52 0.19 -5.58 9.21
CA ILE A 52 -0.45 -5.67 7.89
C ILE A 52 0.52 -6.23 6.85
N THR A 53 1.73 -5.68 6.78
CA THR A 53 2.77 -6.13 5.84
C THR A 53 3.12 -7.59 6.02
N LYS A 54 3.35 -8.03 7.26
CA LYS A 54 3.62 -9.44 7.57
C LYS A 54 2.45 -10.34 7.18
N ALA A 55 1.22 -9.97 7.49
CA ALA A 55 0.05 -10.79 7.19
C ALA A 55 -0.22 -10.90 5.68
N LEU A 56 -0.05 -9.79 4.93
CA LEU A 56 -0.20 -9.76 3.47
C LEU A 56 0.92 -10.52 2.77
N LYS A 57 2.20 -10.19 3.06
CA LYS A 57 3.36 -10.84 2.44
C LYS A 57 3.40 -12.33 2.75
N SER A 58 3.00 -12.75 3.96
CA SER A 58 2.92 -14.17 4.32
C SER A 58 1.86 -14.96 3.52
N LYS A 59 0.92 -14.27 2.87
CA LYS A 59 -0.11 -14.87 2.02
C LYS A 59 0.22 -14.72 0.55
N ASN A 60 0.75 -13.57 0.16
CA ASN A 60 1.19 -13.27 -1.19
C ASN A 60 2.33 -12.23 -1.16
N GLU A 61 3.57 -12.68 -1.39
CA GLU A 61 4.75 -11.82 -1.39
C GLU A 61 4.76 -10.80 -2.54
N ASN A 62 4.00 -11.07 -3.62
CA ASN A 62 3.92 -10.18 -4.77
C ASN A 62 3.06 -8.94 -4.51
N ILE A 63 2.25 -8.92 -3.44
CA ILE A 63 1.44 -7.75 -3.10
C ILE A 63 2.37 -6.56 -2.81
N GLN A 64 2.09 -5.46 -3.49
CA GLN A 64 2.76 -4.19 -3.34
C GLN A 64 2.09 -3.39 -2.22
N ILE A 65 2.85 -3.07 -1.19
CA ILE A 65 2.31 -2.36 -0.02
C ILE A 65 2.84 -0.94 -0.03
N ILE A 66 1.93 0.01 -0.19
CA ILE A 66 2.21 1.43 -0.28
C ILE A 66 1.72 2.13 0.99
N LEU A 67 2.53 3.01 1.55
CA LEU A 67 2.13 3.83 2.69
C LEU A 67 1.75 5.24 2.22
N ALA A 68 0.54 5.69 2.57
CA ALA A 68 0.06 7.01 2.24
C ALA A 68 0.44 8.04 3.31
N GLY A 69 1.66 8.53 3.21
CA GLY A 69 2.27 9.42 4.17
C GLY A 69 3.79 9.38 4.03
N TYR A 70 4.45 10.38 4.59
CA TYR A 70 5.92 10.42 4.59
C TYR A 70 6.44 10.86 5.97
N PRO A 71 6.29 9.99 6.98
CA PRO A 71 6.87 10.24 8.30
C PRO A 71 8.39 10.09 8.19
N LYS A 72 9.10 11.20 7.96
CA LYS A 72 10.55 11.22 7.64
C LYS A 72 11.40 10.35 8.58
N ASP A 73 11.11 10.37 9.87
CA ASP A 73 11.82 9.61 10.90
C ASP A 73 11.48 8.11 10.93
N GLN A 74 10.37 7.70 10.30
CA GLN A 74 9.88 6.31 10.33
C GLN A 74 9.99 5.59 8.97
N ILE A 75 10.49 6.25 7.92
CA ILE A 75 10.60 5.67 6.57
C ILE A 75 11.42 4.38 6.59
N ASP A 76 12.62 4.42 7.17
CA ASP A 76 13.51 3.27 7.23
C ASP A 76 12.90 2.11 8.01
N GLN A 77 12.15 2.41 9.08
CA GLN A 77 11.45 1.40 9.85
C GLN A 77 10.33 0.76 9.04
N HIS A 78 9.51 1.56 8.36
CA HIS A 78 8.42 1.05 7.52
C HIS A 78 8.92 0.26 6.32
N LYS A 79 10.01 0.69 5.68
CA LYS A 79 10.68 -0.08 4.61
C LYS A 79 11.17 -1.42 5.12
N LYS A 80 11.82 -1.45 6.30
CA LYS A 80 12.25 -2.71 6.94
C LYS A 80 11.08 -3.63 7.30
N SER A 81 9.92 -3.06 7.63
CA SER A 81 8.70 -3.83 7.87
C SER A 81 8.12 -4.46 6.60
N GLY A 82 8.50 -4.00 5.41
CA GLY A 82 8.03 -4.54 4.13
C GLY A 82 7.13 -3.60 3.34
N ILE A 83 7.16 -2.30 3.60
CA ILE A 83 6.59 -1.29 2.70
C ILE A 83 7.47 -1.19 1.44
N ASP A 84 6.84 -1.30 0.28
CA ASP A 84 7.49 -1.20 -1.02
C ASP A 84 7.70 0.28 -1.42
N ASP A 85 6.67 1.12 -1.27
CA ASP A 85 6.68 2.51 -1.74
C ASP A 85 5.86 3.46 -0.83
N PHE A 86 6.05 4.77 -1.00
CA PHE A 86 5.39 5.81 -0.21
C PHE A 86 4.73 6.83 -1.15
N ILE A 87 3.47 7.16 -0.90
CA ILE A 87 2.76 8.23 -1.61
C ILE A 87 2.51 9.39 -0.65
N PHE A 88 2.93 10.59 -1.06
CA PHE A 88 2.78 11.81 -0.27
C PHE A 88 2.73 13.03 -1.20
N LEU A 89 2.32 14.17 -0.67
CA LEU A 89 2.34 15.42 -1.42
C LEU A 89 3.78 15.79 -1.80
N GLY A 90 4.09 15.78 -3.09
CA GLY A 90 5.44 16.00 -3.62
C GLY A 90 6.17 14.72 -4.04
N ALA A 91 5.56 13.54 -3.87
CA ALA A 91 6.06 12.30 -4.48
C ALA A 91 5.88 12.34 -6.00
N ASP A 92 6.82 11.72 -6.72
CA ASP A 92 6.75 11.59 -8.17
C ASP A 92 5.68 10.54 -8.55
N ALA A 93 4.48 11.03 -8.88
CA ALA A 93 3.35 10.19 -9.21
C ALA A 93 3.62 9.30 -10.42
N MET A 94 4.21 9.87 -11.47
CA MET A 94 4.53 9.15 -12.71
C MET A 94 5.47 8.00 -12.42
N LYS A 95 6.53 8.23 -11.63
CA LYS A 95 7.49 7.18 -11.29
C LYS A 95 6.85 6.01 -10.54
N ILE A 96 6.02 6.29 -9.55
CA ILE A 96 5.34 5.26 -8.75
C ILE A 96 4.33 4.49 -9.61
N LEU A 97 3.46 5.19 -10.34
CA LEU A 97 2.47 4.55 -11.21
C LEU A 97 3.11 3.70 -12.32
N THR A 98 4.22 4.17 -12.90
CA THR A 98 5.00 3.41 -13.88
C THR A 98 5.61 2.17 -13.25
N SER A 99 6.19 2.29 -12.05
CA SER A 99 6.73 1.13 -11.30
C SER A 99 5.64 0.09 -11.03
N LEU A 100 4.46 0.55 -10.62
CA LEU A 100 3.29 -0.30 -10.38
C LEU A 100 2.84 -1.03 -11.64
N HIS A 101 2.68 -0.34 -12.77
CA HIS A 101 2.34 -0.97 -14.05
C HIS A 101 3.35 -2.05 -14.45
N ASN A 102 4.65 -1.76 -14.35
CA ASN A 102 5.70 -2.72 -14.64
C ASN A 102 5.63 -3.96 -13.74
N LYS A 103 5.39 -3.77 -12.43
CA LYS A 103 5.27 -4.88 -11.47
C LYS A 103 4.04 -5.75 -11.73
N LEU A 104 2.94 -5.15 -12.19
CA LEU A 104 1.70 -5.85 -12.51
C LEU A 104 1.70 -6.48 -13.90
N GLY A 105 2.77 -6.30 -14.68
CA GLY A 105 2.87 -6.82 -16.04
C GLY A 105 2.01 -6.08 -17.06
N GLY A 106 1.46 -4.92 -16.70
CA GLY A 106 0.81 -4.00 -17.63
C GLY A 106 1.89 -3.36 -18.49
N GLN A 107 2.01 -3.80 -19.73
CA GLN A 107 2.82 -3.12 -20.73
C GLN A 107 2.25 -1.70 -20.89
N ALA A 108 3.00 -0.72 -20.39
CA ALA A 108 2.73 0.70 -20.64
C ALA A 108 2.86 1.03 -22.13
#